data_AF-A0A831T9U8-F1
#
_entry.id   AF-A0A831T9U8-F1
#
_cell.length_a   1.000
_cell.length_b   1.000
_cell.length_c   1.000
_cell.angle_alpha   90.00
_cell.angle_beta   90.00
_cell.angle_gamma   90.00
#
_symmetry.space_group_name_H-M   'P 1'
#
loop_
_entity.id
_entity.type
_entity.pdbx_description
1 polymer ?
#
loop_
_entity_poly.entity_id
_entity_poly.type
_entity_poly.pdbx_seq_one_letter_code
_entity_poly.pdbx_strand_id
1 'polypeptide(L)'
;MTAIEANARYLLLAILAEIELFAEVPDDAFDAGNSFVVAMSREGVPFAPAVWVGQPLPPARRMAFSRAARRLADRSLVRRVTERLRDRVRHLVLTPAGLARAIALAGDQADRTAVREGLQRTRWGRTLAKRIGGEP
;
A
#
# COMPACT_ATOMS: atom_id res chain seq x y z
N MET A 1 17.54 -0.95 15.51
CA MET A 1 16.29 -1.08 14.73
C MET A 1 15.60 -2.38 15.12
N THR A 2 14.37 -2.33 15.61
CA THR A 2 13.63 -3.53 16.04
C THR A 2 13.07 -4.32 14.84
N ALA A 3 12.74 -5.60 15.04
CA ALA A 3 12.09 -6.41 13.99
C ALA A 3 10.74 -5.81 13.53
N ILE A 4 10.01 -5.13 14.42
CA ILE A 4 8.75 -4.45 14.06
C ILE A 4 9.04 -3.24 13.17
N GLU A 5 10.10 -2.48 13.45
CA GLU A 5 10.51 -1.34 12.62
C GLU A 5 11.00 -1.75 11.24
N ALA A 6 11.76 -2.85 11.16
CA ALA A 6 12.19 -3.41 9.87
C ALA A 6 10.98 -3.82 9.02
N ASN A 7 9.99 -4.51 9.63
CA ASN A 7 8.75 -4.87 8.94
C ASN A 7 7.89 -3.65 8.57
N ALA A 8 7.86 -2.62 9.41
CA ALA A 8 7.13 -1.38 9.11
C ALA A 8 7.76 -0.62 7.94
N ARG A 9 9.11 -0.54 7.90
CA ARG A 9 9.84 0.02 6.76
C ARG A 9 9.56 -0.78 5.49
N TYR A 10 9.66 -2.11 5.58
CA TYR A 10 9.36 -3.00 4.45
C TYR A 10 7.94 -2.78 3.92
N LEU A 11 6.93 -2.72 4.79
CA LEU A 11 5.55 -2.49 4.37
C LEU A 11 5.36 -1.15 3.64
N LEU A 12 6.00 -0.07 4.07
CA LEU A 12 5.91 1.22 3.36
C LEU A 12 6.49 1.14 1.95
N LEU A 13 7.67 0.51 1.81
CA LEU A 13 8.31 0.32 0.51
C LEU A 13 7.50 -0.61 -0.38
N ALA A 14 6.97 -1.70 0.17
CA ALA A 14 6.14 -2.65 -0.55
C ALA A 14 4.84 -1.99 -1.04
N ILE A 15 4.19 -1.16 -0.21
CA ILE A 15 3.00 -0.42 -0.64
C ILE A 15 3.35 0.55 -1.78
N LEU A 16 4.49 1.23 -1.72
CA LEU A 16 4.94 2.14 -2.78
C LEU A 16 5.16 1.38 -4.09
N ALA A 17 5.88 0.27 -4.05
CA ALA A 17 6.15 -0.56 -5.22
C ALA A 17 4.86 -1.11 -5.85
N GLU A 18 3.88 -1.54 -5.04
CA GLU A 18 2.59 -1.98 -5.57
C GLU A 18 1.82 -0.86 -6.27
N ILE A 19 1.94 0.38 -5.78
CA ILE A 19 1.32 1.53 -6.44
C ILE A 19 2.00 1.78 -7.79
N GLU A 20 3.33 1.69 -7.87
CA GLU A 20 4.10 1.80 -9.11
C GLU A 20 3.67 0.73 -10.11
N LEU A 21 3.66 -0.55 -9.70
CA LEU A 21 3.21 -1.67 -10.53
C LEU A 21 1.75 -1.51 -10.99
N PHE A 22 0.91 -0.90 -10.16
CA PHE A 22 -0.49 -0.65 -10.53
C PHE A 22 -0.66 0.39 -11.63
N ALA A 23 0.35 1.25 -11.88
CA ALA A 23 0.35 2.13 -13.03
C ALA A 23 0.39 1.33 -14.34
N GLU A 24 1.07 0.18 -14.35
CA GLU A 24 1.30 -0.64 -15.55
C GLU A 24 0.16 -1.62 -15.86
N VAL A 25 -0.82 -1.79 -14.95
CA VAL A 25 -1.94 -2.70 -15.17
C VAL A 25 -2.72 -2.24 -16.42
N PRO A 26 -3.03 -3.09 -17.40
CA PRO A 26 -3.77 -2.66 -18.58
C PRO A 26 -5.25 -2.38 -18.26
N ASP A 27 -5.88 -1.47 -19.00
CA ASP A 27 -7.27 -1.03 -18.73
C ASP A 27 -8.29 -2.17 -18.90
N ASP A 28 -8.01 -3.14 -19.78
CA ASP A 28 -8.83 -4.34 -19.97
C ASP A 28 -8.95 -5.20 -18.68
N ALA A 29 -7.93 -5.18 -17.82
CA ALA A 29 -7.98 -5.84 -16.51
C ALA A 29 -8.98 -5.17 -15.55
N PHE A 30 -9.25 -3.87 -15.71
CA PHE A 30 -10.30 -3.16 -14.99
C PHE A 30 -11.67 -3.53 -15.54
N ASP A 31 -11.82 -3.57 -16.86
CA ASP A 31 -13.07 -3.91 -17.54
C ASP A 31 -13.49 -5.36 -17.29
N ALA A 32 -12.53 -6.28 -17.24
CA ALA A 32 -12.74 -7.68 -16.90
C ALA A 32 -13.14 -7.90 -15.43
N GLY A 33 -13.15 -6.85 -14.59
CA GLY A 33 -13.55 -6.94 -13.20
C GLY A 33 -12.61 -7.78 -12.34
N ASN A 34 -11.31 -7.79 -12.66
CA ASN A 34 -10.31 -8.55 -11.92
C ASN A 34 -10.38 -8.19 -10.42
N SER A 35 -10.63 -9.19 -9.57
CA SER A 35 -10.87 -8.97 -8.13
C SER A 35 -9.72 -8.25 -7.41
N PHE A 36 -8.47 -8.50 -7.81
CA PHE A 36 -7.31 -7.80 -7.27
C PHE A 36 -7.31 -6.33 -7.68
N VAL A 37 -7.53 -6.04 -8.96
CA VAL A 37 -7.59 -4.66 -9.50
C VAL A 37 -8.73 -3.87 -8.85
N VAL A 38 -9.89 -4.50 -8.69
CA VAL A 38 -11.05 -3.90 -8.01
C VAL A 38 -10.74 -3.64 -6.53
N ALA A 39 -10.14 -4.59 -5.82
CA ALA A 39 -9.78 -4.43 -4.42
C ALA A 39 -8.73 -3.33 -4.22
N MET A 40 -7.67 -3.33 -5.04
CA MET A 40 -6.60 -2.33 -4.98
C MET A 40 -7.14 -0.91 -5.26
N SER A 41 -7.93 -0.76 -6.33
CA SER A 41 -8.52 0.53 -6.71
C SER A 41 -9.50 1.09 -5.68
N ARG A 42 -10.23 0.24 -4.94
CA ARG A 42 -11.29 0.68 -4.01
C ARG A 42 -10.86 0.70 -2.54
N GLU A 43 -10.11 -0.30 -2.10
CA GLU A 43 -9.88 -0.60 -0.69
C GLU A 43 -8.47 -0.25 -0.22
N GLY A 44 -7.46 -0.32 -1.08
CA GLY A 44 -6.06 -0.07 -0.74
C GLY A 44 -5.15 -1.23 -1.15
N VAL A 45 -3.86 -1.09 -0.83
CA VAL A 45 -2.87 -2.14 -1.11
C VAL A 45 -3.02 -3.27 -0.08
N PRO A 46 -3.13 -4.55 -0.48
CA PRO A 46 -3.24 -5.63 0.49
C PRO A 46 -2.01 -5.67 1.40
N PHE A 47 -2.20 -5.76 2.73
CA PHE A 47 -1.10 -5.55 3.69
C PHE A 47 -0.08 -6.69 3.75
N ALA A 48 -0.38 -7.81 3.09
CA ALA A 48 0.38 -9.04 3.16
C ALA A 48 0.74 -9.46 1.72
N PRO A 49 2.02 -9.46 1.35
CA PRO A 49 2.45 -9.79 -0.01
C PRO A 49 1.97 -11.16 -0.52
N ALA A 50 1.79 -12.14 0.37
CA ALA A 50 1.32 -13.45 -0.06
C ALA A 50 -0.18 -13.48 -0.45
N VAL A 51 -0.95 -12.45 -0.11
CA VAL A 51 -2.30 -12.24 -0.67
C VAL A 51 -2.20 -11.94 -2.17
N TRP A 52 -1.08 -11.39 -2.65
CA TRP A 52 -0.84 -11.04 -4.05
C TRP A 52 -0.56 -12.28 -4.93
N VAL A 53 -0.10 -13.39 -4.34
CA VAL A 53 0.25 -14.64 -5.04
C VAL A 53 -0.60 -15.85 -4.63
N GLY A 54 -1.68 -15.63 -3.86
CA GLY A 54 -2.59 -16.70 -3.42
C GLY A 54 -1.97 -17.73 -2.45
N GLN A 55 -0.81 -17.44 -1.87
CA GLN A 55 -0.13 -18.36 -0.95
C GLN A 55 -0.37 -17.98 0.52
N PRO A 56 -0.68 -18.94 1.41
CA PRO A 56 -0.84 -18.63 2.83
C PRO A 56 0.50 -18.22 3.46
N LEU A 57 0.56 -17.01 4.05
CA LEU A 57 1.68 -16.66 4.95
C LEU A 57 1.65 -17.54 6.20
N PRO A 58 2.81 -17.99 6.69
CA PRO A 58 2.93 -18.57 8.01
C PRO A 58 2.34 -17.63 9.09
N PRO A 59 1.65 -18.15 10.12
CA PRO A 59 0.99 -17.34 11.14
C PRO A 59 1.91 -16.30 11.80
N ALA A 60 3.17 -16.68 12.08
CA ALA A 60 4.16 -15.78 12.68
C ALA A 60 4.46 -14.56 11.80
N ARG A 61 4.64 -14.75 10.48
CA ARG A 61 4.86 -13.63 9.55
C ARG A 61 3.62 -12.74 9.43
N ARG A 62 2.42 -13.35 9.41
CA ARG A 62 1.16 -12.60 9.39
C ARG A 62 1.00 -11.72 10.63
N MET A 63 1.34 -12.24 11.82
CA MET A 63 1.34 -11.46 13.06
C MET A 63 2.38 -10.33 13.03
N ALA A 64 3.58 -10.60 12.50
CA ALA A 64 4.62 -9.58 12.36
C ALA A 64 4.16 -8.42 11.47
N PHE A 65 3.57 -8.70 10.30
CA PHE A 65 3.00 -7.66 9.43
C PHE A 65 1.81 -6.96 10.05
N SER A 66 0.95 -7.66 10.78
CA SER A 66 -0.17 -7.03 11.49
C SER A 66 0.31 -6.03 12.55
N ARG A 67 1.34 -6.38 13.33
CA ARG A 67 1.98 -5.49 14.31
C ARG A 67 2.66 -4.30 13.63
N ALA A 68 3.36 -4.53 12.52
CA ALA A 68 3.98 -3.46 11.74
C ALA A 68 2.94 -2.50 11.14
N ALA A 69 1.85 -3.02 10.56
CA ALA A 69 0.73 -2.23 10.04
C ALA A 69 0.06 -1.41 11.15
N ARG A 70 -0.13 -1.99 12.34
CA ARG A 70 -0.62 -1.26 13.51
C ARG A 70 0.34 -0.13 13.91
N ARG A 71 1.64 -0.42 13.98
CA ARG A 71 2.67 0.59 14.31
C ARG A 71 2.70 1.75 13.31
N LEU A 72 2.53 1.48 12.01
CA LEU A 72 2.43 2.52 10.98
C LEU A 72 1.16 3.35 11.15
N ALA A 73 0.04 2.72 11.51
CA ALA A 73 -1.22 3.42 11.75
C ALA A 73 -1.18 4.30 13.00
N ASP A 74 -0.56 3.82 14.09
CA ASP A 74 -0.33 4.58 15.31
C ASP A 74 0.57 5.82 15.06
N ARG A 75 1.38 5.78 14.00
CA ARG A 75 2.21 6.92 13.52
C ARG A 75 1.52 7.75 12.44
N SER A 76 0.25 7.49 12.14
CA SER A 76 -0.53 8.16 11.10
C SER A 76 0.10 8.08 9.70
N LEU A 77 0.89 7.05 9.41
CA LEU A 77 1.50 6.83 8.09
C LEU A 77 0.60 6.00 7.18
N VAL A 78 -0.25 5.15 7.74
CA VAL A 78 -1.24 4.38 6.99
C VAL A 78 -2.59 4.41 7.68
N ARG A 79 -3.66 4.24 6.91
CA ARG A 79 -4.96 3.83 7.40
C ARG A 79 -5.13 2.34 7.18
N ARG A 80 -5.52 1.61 8.23
CA ARG A 80 -5.86 0.18 8.15
C ARG A 80 -7.30 0.05 7.66
N VAL A 81 -7.51 -0.75 6.63
CA VAL A 81 -8.84 -1.17 6.19
C VAL A 81 -9.06 -2.57 6.72
N THR A 82 -10.00 -2.69 7.66
CA THR A 82 -10.27 -3.92 8.39
C THR A 82 -11.59 -4.56 7.95
N GLU A 83 -11.67 -5.88 8.07
CA GLU A 83 -12.91 -6.62 7.92
C GLU A 83 -13.88 -6.25 9.05
N ARG A 84 -15.08 -5.79 8.67
CA ARG A 84 -16.11 -5.27 9.58
C ARG A 84 -16.42 -6.18 10.78
N LEU A 85 -16.32 -7.50 10.62
CA LEU A 85 -16.73 -8.48 11.63
C LEU A 85 -15.58 -9.09 12.45
N ARG A 86 -14.32 -8.90 12.04
CA ARG A 86 -13.18 -9.64 12.64
C ARG A 86 -11.99 -8.77 13.03
N ASP A 87 -12.06 -7.46 12.82
CA ASP A 87 -10.96 -6.48 12.97
C ASP A 87 -9.64 -6.92 12.29
N ARG A 88 -9.77 -7.75 11.25
CA ARG A 88 -8.63 -8.26 10.49
C ARG A 88 -8.26 -7.23 9.44
N VAL A 89 -7.05 -6.71 9.53
CA VAL A 89 -6.47 -5.85 8.48
C VAL A 89 -6.48 -6.63 7.17
N ARG A 90 -7.03 -6.02 6.11
CA ARG A 90 -7.00 -6.56 4.75
C ARG A 90 -6.16 -5.70 3.83
N HIS A 91 -6.39 -4.38 3.90
CA HIS A 91 -5.70 -3.42 3.05
C HIS A 91 -5.09 -2.29 3.89
N LEU A 92 -4.08 -1.65 3.31
CA LEU A 92 -3.45 -0.44 3.81
C LEU A 92 -3.57 0.65 2.77
N VAL A 93 -3.84 1.85 3.26
CA VAL A 93 -3.89 3.08 2.47
C VAL A 93 -2.87 4.03 3.03
N LEU A 94 -1.95 4.54 2.20
CA LEU A 94 -1.01 5.58 2.63
C LEU A 94 -1.78 6.84 3.03
N THR A 95 -1.30 7.51 4.08
CA THR A 95 -1.65 8.91 4.33
C THR A 95 -0.69 9.81 3.55
N PRO A 96 -0.91 11.14 3.49
CA PRO A 96 0.08 12.04 2.90
C PRO A 96 1.47 11.92 3.56
N ALA A 97 1.51 11.82 4.89
CA ALA A 97 2.75 11.64 5.63
C ALA A 97 3.40 10.27 5.34
N GLY A 98 2.59 9.22 5.20
CA GLY A 98 3.04 7.89 4.80
C GLY A 98 3.67 7.87 3.41
N LEU A 99 3.04 8.53 2.44
CA LEU A 99 3.53 8.64 1.08
C LEU A 99 4.86 9.40 1.03
N ALA A 100 4.95 10.56 1.67
CA ALA A 100 6.20 11.32 1.75
C ALA A 100 7.31 10.49 2.40
N ARG A 101 6.98 9.75 3.48
CA ARG A 101 7.94 8.87 4.13
C ARG A 101 8.38 7.70 3.25
N ALA A 102 7.45 7.07 2.51
CA ALA A 102 7.77 5.96 1.62
C ALA A 102 8.69 6.41 0.47
N ILE A 103 8.37 7.54 -0.18
CA ILE A 103 9.21 8.14 -1.22
C ILE A 103 10.60 8.48 -0.66
N ALA A 104 10.69 9.11 0.51
CA ALA A 104 11.96 9.42 1.14
C ALA A 104 12.77 8.16 1.52
N LEU A 105 12.11 7.05 1.86
CA LEU A 105 12.78 5.78 2.16
C LEU A 105 13.31 5.05 0.93
N ALA A 106 12.62 5.18 -0.20
CA ALA A 106 13.01 4.63 -1.49
C ALA A 106 14.08 5.50 -2.18
N GLY A 107 14.10 6.81 -1.92
CA GLY A 107 15.07 7.72 -2.50
C GLY A 107 14.92 7.78 -4.03
N ASP A 108 16.03 7.64 -4.74
CA ASP A 108 16.07 7.70 -6.21
C ASP A 108 15.46 6.46 -6.88
N GLN A 109 15.16 5.41 -6.12
CA GLN A 109 14.50 4.21 -6.64
C GLN A 109 12.99 4.38 -6.82
N ALA A 110 12.38 5.44 -6.25
CA ALA A 110 10.95 5.69 -6.40
C ALA A 110 10.65 6.32 -7.76
N ASP A 111 9.84 5.65 -8.57
CA ASP A 111 9.31 6.23 -9.80
C ASP A 111 8.10 7.11 -9.46
N ARG A 112 8.36 8.40 -9.23
CA ARG A 112 7.30 9.36 -8.87
C ARG A 112 6.22 9.49 -9.95
N THR A 113 6.55 9.25 -11.21
CA THR A 113 5.58 9.29 -12.31
C THR A 113 4.65 8.09 -12.19
N ALA A 114 5.20 6.87 -12.07
CA ALA A 114 4.43 5.65 -11.87
C ALA A 114 3.61 5.71 -10.58
N VAL A 115 4.17 6.17 -9.46
CA VAL A 115 3.42 6.35 -8.20
C VAL A 115 2.22 7.27 -8.40
N ARG A 116 2.40 8.40 -9.10
CA ARG A 116 1.32 9.35 -9.37
C ARG A 116 0.23 8.71 -10.23
N GLU A 117 0.60 8.03 -11.31
CA GLU A 117 -0.31 7.35 -12.22
C GLU A 117 -1.08 6.24 -11.51
N GLY A 118 -0.39 5.34 -10.80
CA GLY A 118 -1.01 4.29 -10.00
C GLY A 118 -2.01 4.85 -8.99
N LEU A 119 -1.66 5.93 -8.26
CA LEU A 119 -2.58 6.58 -7.34
C LEU A 119 -3.81 7.20 -8.02
N GLN A 120 -3.68 7.78 -9.21
CA GLN A 120 -4.81 8.35 -9.97
C GLN A 120 -5.85 7.28 -10.34
N ARG A 121 -5.40 6.04 -10.56
CA ARG A 121 -6.24 4.87 -10.88
C ARG A 121 -6.97 4.30 -9.67
N THR A 122 -6.65 4.75 -8.45
CA THR A 122 -7.35 4.35 -7.23
C THR A 122 -8.33 5.42 -6.76
N ARG A 123 -9.44 5.03 -6.11
CA ARG A 123 -10.39 5.97 -5.49
C ARG A 123 -9.80 6.67 -4.28
N TRP A 124 -8.98 5.96 -3.50
CA TRP A 124 -8.40 6.47 -2.26
C TRP A 124 -7.14 7.33 -2.50
N GLY A 125 -6.44 7.13 -3.62
CA GLY A 125 -5.16 7.76 -3.94
C GLY A 125 -5.24 9.04 -4.75
N ARG A 126 -6.38 9.39 -5.38
CA ARG A 126 -6.47 10.58 -6.26
C ARG A 126 -6.01 11.88 -5.60
N THR A 127 -6.35 12.08 -4.33
CA THR A 127 -5.93 13.27 -3.57
C THR A 127 -4.43 13.24 -3.22
N LEU A 128 -3.87 12.04 -3.02
CA LEU A 128 -2.44 11.86 -2.79
C LEU A 128 -1.64 12.10 -4.07
N ALA A 129 -2.14 11.63 -5.22
CA ALA A 129 -1.49 11.82 -6.53
C ALA A 129 -1.23 13.30 -6.84
N LYS A 130 -2.17 14.19 -6.48
CA LYS A 130 -2.01 15.65 -6.64
C LYS A 130 -0.86 16.25 -5.84
N ARG A 131 -0.39 15.55 -4.79
CA ARG A 131 0.74 15.98 -3.96
C ARG A 131 2.08 15.53 -4.53
N ILE A 132 2.07 14.64 -5.52
CA ILE A 132 3.27 14.18 -6.22
C ILE A 132 3.49 15.10 -7.41
N GLY A 133 4.29 16.15 -7.20
CA GLY A 133 4.60 17.17 -8.21
C GLY A 133 4.41 18.62 -7.78
N GLY A 134 4.02 18.88 -6.51
CA GLY A 134 4.08 20.21 -5.91
C GLY A 134 5.37 20.37 -5.10
N GLU A 135 6.14 21.41 -5.41
CA GLU A 135 7.21 21.94 -4.55
C GLU A 135 6.71 22.22 -3.10
N PRO A 136 7.62 22.23 -2.11
CA PRO A 136 7.30 22.30 -0.67
C PRO A 136 6.34 23.42 -0.25
#